data_AF-A0A944RNR8-F1
#
_entry.id   AF-A0A944RNR8-F1
#
_cell.length_a   1.000
_cell.length_b   1.000
_cell.length_c   1.000
_cell.angle_alpha   90.00
_cell.angle_beta   90.00
_cell.angle_gamma   90.00
#
_symmetry.space_group_name_H-M   'P 1'
#
loop_
_entity.id
_entity.type
_entity.pdbx_description
1 polymer ?
#
loop_
_entity_poly.entity_id
_entity_poly.type
_entity_poly.pdbx_seq_one_letter_code
_entity_poly.pdbx_strand_id
1 'polypeptide(L)'
;MKAINVNYNTDKEIIKAGKDKIIEDWSDVCEKFNNDVHRIREVSDYEEYTSLYECFDEDNVSFFYLVREDEELYKIRRKNRLRGLGLAK
;
A
#
# COMPACT_ATOMS: atom_id res chain seq x y z
N MET A 1 -7.89 -3.33 8.42
CA MET A 1 -7.16 -2.09 7.99
C MET A 1 -7.85 -1.57 6.73
N LYS A 2 -7.81 -0.29 6.37
CA LYS A 2 -8.55 0.19 5.17
C LYS A 2 -7.68 0.11 3.92
N ALA A 3 -8.24 -0.38 2.82
CA ALA A 3 -7.59 -0.44 1.53
C ALA A 3 -8.49 0.11 0.42
N ILE A 4 -7.89 0.67 -0.63
CA ILE A 4 -8.58 1.06 -1.87
C ILE A 4 -7.79 0.58 -3.07
N ASN A 5 -8.47 0.01 -4.06
CA ASN A 5 -7.84 -0.32 -5.33
C ASN A 5 -7.52 0.96 -6.11
N VAL A 6 -6.35 1.00 -6.73
CA VAL A 6 -5.87 2.14 -7.52
C VAL A 6 -5.22 1.68 -8.81
N ASN A 7 -5.26 2.54 -9.82
CA ASN A 7 -4.43 2.36 -11.00
C ASN A 7 -3.07 2.98 -10.73
N TYR A 8 -2.03 2.15 -10.68
CA TYR A 8 -0.66 2.61 -10.56
C TYR A 8 0.06 2.46 -11.90
N ASN A 9 0.60 3.56 -12.42
CA ASN A 9 1.50 3.52 -13.56
C ASN A 9 2.93 3.40 -13.01
N THR A 10 3.54 2.23 -13.20
CA THR A 10 4.88 1.90 -12.71
C THR A 10 5.96 2.80 -13.34
N ASP A 11 5.85 3.11 -14.63
CA ASP A 11 6.88 3.90 -15.35
C ASP A 11 6.97 5.35 -14.88
N LYS A 12 5.82 5.95 -14.53
CA LYS A 12 5.71 7.36 -14.11
C LYS A 12 5.56 7.51 -12.60
N GLU A 13 5.44 6.41 -11.88
CA GLU A 13 5.10 6.33 -10.45
C GLU A 13 3.81 7.10 -10.06
N ILE A 14 2.89 7.26 -11.01
CA ILE A 14 1.64 8.00 -10.79
C ILE A 14 0.55 7.07 -10.27
N ILE A 15 -0.02 7.42 -9.13
CA ILE A 15 -1.19 6.75 -8.55
C ILE A 15 -2.46 7.50 -8.95
N LYS A 16 -3.40 6.80 -9.59
CA LYS A 16 -4.72 7.32 -9.93
C LYS A 16 -5.78 6.50 -9.19
N ALA A 17 -6.33 7.07 -8.13
CA ALA A 17 -7.55 6.53 -7.54
C ALA A 17 -8.75 6.89 -8.42
N GLY A 18 -9.63 5.93 -8.68
CA GLY A 18 -10.89 6.16 -9.39
C GLY A 18 -11.77 7.18 -8.64
N LYS A 19 -12.74 7.78 -9.33
CA LYS A 19 -13.73 8.67 -8.68
C LYS A 19 -14.60 7.89 -7.68
N ASP A 20 -14.88 6.63 -7.99
CA ASP A 20 -15.68 5.72 -7.15
C ASP A 20 -14.74 4.80 -6.36
N LYS A 21 -14.10 5.35 -5.33
CA LYS A 21 -13.21 4.58 -4.46
C LYS A 21 -14.04 3.63 -3.60
N ILE A 22 -13.87 2.33 -3.81
CA ILE A 22 -14.44 1.31 -2.93
C ILE A 22 -13.42 1.08 -1.81
N ILE A 23 -13.85 1.34 -0.57
CA ILE A 23 -13.05 1.03 0.62
C ILE A 23 -13.29 -0.43 0.96
N GLU A 24 -12.22 -1.21 0.97
CA GLU A 24 -12.20 -2.63 1.30
C GLU A 24 -11.44 -2.82 2.63
N ASP A 25 -11.73 -3.92 3.37
CA ASP A 25 -10.83 -4.31 4.45
C ASP A 25 -9.59 -5.00 3.84
N TRP A 26 -8.42 -4.55 4.27
CA TRP A 26 -7.14 -5.06 3.80
C TRP A 26 -6.94 -6.55 4.09
N SER A 27 -7.46 -7.07 5.21
CA SER A 27 -7.38 -8.49 5.51
C SER A 27 -8.13 -9.32 4.47
N ASP A 28 -9.33 -8.88 4.09
CA ASP A 28 -10.14 -9.53 3.04
C ASP A 28 -9.43 -9.45 1.67
N VAL A 29 -8.79 -8.31 1.38
CA VAL A 29 -7.97 -8.14 0.16
C VAL A 29 -6.79 -9.12 0.16
N CYS A 30 -6.05 -9.26 1.27
CA CYS A 30 -4.97 -10.23 1.37
C CYS A 30 -5.47 -11.66 1.13
N GLU A 31 -6.58 -12.06 1.74
CA GLU A 31 -7.16 -13.39 1.54
C GLU A 31 -7.57 -13.62 0.07
N LYS A 32 -8.18 -12.62 -0.57
CA LYS A 32 -8.57 -12.66 -1.99
C LYS A 32 -7.38 -12.96 -2.92
N PHE A 33 -6.19 -12.46 -2.58
CA PHE A 33 -4.98 -12.67 -3.35
C PHE A 33 -4.08 -13.76 -2.76
N ASN A 34 -4.64 -14.73 -2.01
CA ASN A 34 -3.90 -15.84 -1.41
C ASN A 34 -2.70 -15.40 -0.53
N ASN A 35 -2.77 -14.21 0.05
CA ASN A 35 -1.69 -13.52 0.77
C ASN A 35 -0.45 -13.22 -0.07
N ASP A 36 -0.53 -13.33 -1.40
CA ASP A 36 0.51 -12.92 -2.34
C ASP A 36 0.44 -11.40 -2.57
N VAL A 37 0.95 -10.67 -1.57
CA VAL A 37 0.93 -9.20 -1.53
C VAL A 37 2.31 -8.64 -1.21
N HIS A 38 2.72 -7.65 -2.00
CA HIS A 38 4.04 -7.03 -1.93
C HIS A 38 3.94 -5.53 -1.71
N ARG A 39 4.65 -5.01 -0.71
CA ARG A 39 4.72 -3.57 -0.46
C ARG A 39 5.67 -2.92 -1.46
N ILE A 40 5.16 -1.96 -2.24
CA ILE A 40 5.94 -1.24 -3.24
C ILE A 40 6.64 -0.03 -2.61
N ARG A 41 5.86 0.90 -2.03
CA ARG A 41 6.40 2.11 -1.44
C ARG A 41 5.52 2.69 -0.34
N GLU A 42 6.12 3.59 0.44
CA GLU A 42 5.40 4.50 1.32
C GLU A 42 4.75 5.62 0.48
N VAL A 43 3.56 6.05 0.89
CA VAL A 43 2.83 7.13 0.22
C VAL A 43 2.55 8.21 1.26
N SER A 44 2.97 9.44 0.96
CA SER A 44 2.72 10.64 1.77
C SER A 44 1.66 11.55 1.16
N ASP A 45 1.37 11.36 -0.13
CA ASP A 45 0.61 12.32 -0.94
C ASP A 45 -0.90 12.07 -0.87
N TYR A 46 -1.32 11.03 -0.15
CA TYR A 46 -2.72 10.64 0.08
C TYR A 46 -2.99 10.70 1.59
N GLU A 47 -3.69 11.73 2.06
CA GLU A 47 -3.82 12.08 3.50
C GLU A 47 -4.18 10.90 4.42
N GLU A 48 -5.00 9.95 3.95
CA GLU A 48 -5.46 8.83 4.77
C GLU A 48 -4.71 7.52 4.54
N TYR A 49 -3.83 7.42 3.53
CA TYR A 49 -3.18 6.17 3.13
C TYR A 49 -1.67 6.29 3.22
N THR A 50 -1.02 5.29 3.82
CA THR A 50 0.41 5.36 4.17
C THR A 50 1.29 4.57 3.23
N SER A 51 0.72 3.67 2.44
CA SER A 51 1.51 2.71 1.66
C SER A 51 0.78 2.22 0.41
N LEU A 52 1.57 1.84 -0.58
CA LEU A 52 1.14 1.20 -1.81
C LEU A 52 1.60 -0.26 -1.82
N TYR A 53 0.67 -1.15 -2.10
CA TYR A 53 0.87 -2.57 -2.26
C TYR A 53 0.51 -3.01 -3.68
N GLU A 54 1.20 -4.04 -4.15
CA GLU A 54 0.88 -4.81 -5.34
C GLU A 54 0.41 -6.21 -4.89
N CYS A 55 -0.67 -6.69 -5.48
CA CYS A 55 -1.26 -8.00 -5.20
C CYS A 55 -1.37 -8.75 -6.52
N PHE A 56 -1.13 -10.05 -6.51
CA PHE A 56 -1.21 -10.89 -7.70
C PHE A 56 -2.41 -11.83 -7.58
N ASP A 57 -3.24 -11.88 -8.62
CA ASP A 57 -4.26 -12.92 -8.72
C ASP A 57 -3.68 -14.25 -9.22
N GLU A 58 -4.54 -15.26 -9.34
CA GLU A 58 -4.15 -16.60 -9.80
C GLU A 58 -3.61 -16.62 -11.25
N ASP A 59 -3.95 -15.60 -12.05
CA ASP A 59 -3.49 -15.41 -13.42
C ASP A 59 -2.19 -14.56 -13.50
N ASN A 60 -1.58 -14.23 -12.35
CA ASN A 60 -0.44 -13.31 -12.21
C ASN A 60 -0.72 -11.89 -12.73
N VAL A 61 -1.97 -11.45 -12.69
CA VAL A 61 -2.35 -10.07 -13.00
C VAL A 61 -2.10 -9.21 -11.76
N SER A 62 -1.32 -8.14 -11.93
CA SER A 62 -1.03 -7.18 -10.87
C SER A 62 -2.22 -6.26 -10.57
N PHE A 63 -2.57 -6.13 -9.30
CA PHE A 63 -3.52 -5.16 -8.76
C PHE A 63 -2.83 -4.29 -7.72
N PHE A 64 -3.09 -2.98 -7.75
CA PHE A 64 -2.46 -2.05 -6.82
C PHE A 64 -3.47 -1.53 -5.79
N TYR A 65 -3.03 -1.48 -4.54
CA TYR A 65 -3.85 -1.07 -3.43
C TYR A 65 -3.13 -0.02 -2.58
N LEU A 66 -3.81 1.09 -2.32
CA LEU A 66 -3.40 2.00 -1.25
C LEU A 66 -3.95 1.46 0.06
N VAL A 67 -3.08 1.35 1.06
CA VAL A 67 -3.42 0.80 2.38
C VAL A 67 -3.11 1.83 3.45
N ARG A 68 -4.11 2.06 4.31
CA ARG A 68 -3.94 2.76 5.58
C ARG A 68 -3.45 1.74 6.59
N GLU A 69 -2.13 1.67 6.73
CA GLU A 69 -1.51 0.88 7.80
C GLU A 69 -1.90 1.49 9.15
N ASP A 70 -1.92 0.65 10.20
CA ASP A 70 -2.07 1.16 11.56
C ASP A 70 -0.99 2.22 11.83
N GLU A 71 -1.39 3.33 12.45
CA GLU A 71 -0.54 4.47 12.73
C GLU A 71 0.67 4.07 13.59
N GLU A 72 0.49 3.08 14.48
CA GLU A 72 1.57 2.54 15.31
C GLU A 72 2.58 1.74 14.48
N LEU A 73 2.09 0.89 13.58
CA LEU A 73 2.94 0.10 12.67
C LEU A 73 3.70 1.00 11.69
N TYR A 74 3.04 2.04 11.19
CA TYR A 74 3.63 3.07 10.33
C TYR A 74 4.76 3.81 11.03
N LYS A 75 4.53 4.29 12.27
CA LYS A 75 5.54 4.99 13.08
C LYS A 75 6.77 4.10 13.32
N ILE A 76 6.56 2.84 13.68
CA ILE A 76 7.65 1.87 13.91
C ILE A 76 8.45 1.65 12.62
N ARG A 77 7.79 1.44 11.49
CA ARG A 77 8.44 1.22 10.18
C ARG A 77 9.22 2.44 9.72
N ARG A 78 8.64 3.64 9.80
CA ARG A 78 9.31 4.89 9.47
C ARG A 78 10.54 5.12 10.36
N LYS A 79 10.42 4.87 11.67
CA LYS A 79 11.54 4.95 12.62
C LYS A 79 12.66 3.97 12.25
N ASN A 80 12.33 2.71 11.95
CA ASN A 80 13.31 1.70 11.57
C ASN A 80 14.00 2.04 10.24
N ARG A 81 13.24 2.53 9.26
CA ARG A 81 13.79 3.00 7.97
C ARG A 81 14.76 4.16 8.17
N LEU A 82 14.36 5.19 8.93
CA LEU A 82 15.22 6.34 9.23
C LEU A 82 16.48 5.92 10.00
N ARG A 83 16.36 4.96 10.93
CA ARG A 83 17.52 4.35 11.62
C ARG A 83 18.45 3.63 10.66
N GLY A 84 17.93 2.82 9.75
CA GLY A 84 18.72 2.11 8.73
C GLY A 84 19.46 3.07 7.79
N LEU A 85 18.91 4.27 7.57
CA LEU A 85 19.54 5.35 6.80
C LEU A 85 20.47 6.25 7.64
N GLY A 86 20.60 6.01 8.95
CA GLY A 86 21.38 6.85 9.87
C GLY A 86 20.76 8.22 10.18
N LEU A 87 19.51 8.45 9.78
CA LEU A 87 18.79 9.71 9.92
C LEU A 87 17.98 9.82 11.22
N ALA A 88 17.88 8.74 12.00
CA ALA A 88 17.29 8.74 13.33
C ALA A 88 18.27 8.12 14.34
N LYS A 89 18.58 8.86 15.42
CA LYS A 89 19.35 8.37 16.58
C LYS A 89 18.44 7.55 17.50
#